data_AF-A0A5J4PP65-F1
#
_entry.id   AF-A0A5J4PP65-F1
#
_cell.length_a   1.000
_cell.length_b   1.000
_cell.length_c   1.000
_cell.angle_alpha   90.00
_cell.angle_beta   90.00
_cell.angle_gamma   90.00
#
_symmetry.space_group_name_H-M   'P 1'
#
loop_
_entity.id
_entity.type
_entity.pdbx_description
1 polymer ?
#
loop_
_entity_poly.entity_id
_entity_poly.type
_entity_poly.pdbx_seq_one_letter_code
_entity_poly.pdbx_strand_id
1 'polypeptide(L)'
;LYRSERIGNRQLTKELTTFNIPGNPDAWVVEYAGGKYTSAQEAEFMQRKLDYVTDKTIAGLPFLIKHADDCWVAITEAEIDNYAGFYIGTNGQKNQLTTKLSPLPGEGEQGVKVRFADDIQTPWRVIMIGNTPGTLIESEIIQNLNGSIGRAYCIRLSINKLYRKKQR
;
A
#
# COMPACT_ATOMS: atom_id res chain seq x y z
N LEU A 1 -8.17 -18.28 21.73
CA LEU A 1 -7.33 -18.58 20.56
C LEU A 1 -8.06 -19.61 19.71
N TYR A 2 -8.92 -19.18 18.80
CA TYR A 2 -9.57 -20.11 17.86
C TYR A 2 -8.66 -20.24 16.65
N ARG A 3 -7.84 -21.29 16.63
CA ARG A 3 -7.04 -21.65 15.47
C ARG A 3 -7.92 -22.48 14.53
N SER A 4 -8.09 -22.05 13.28
CA SER A 4 -8.85 -22.82 12.29
C SER A 4 -8.09 -24.10 11.91
N GLU A 5 -8.75 -25.27 12.01
CA GLU A 5 -8.17 -26.58 11.66
C GLU A 5 -7.88 -26.76 10.15
N ARG A 6 -8.37 -25.85 9.30
CA ARG A 6 -8.11 -25.85 7.84
C ARG A 6 -7.25 -24.66 7.46
N ILE A 7 -6.13 -24.92 6.78
CA ILE A 7 -5.28 -23.88 6.16
C ILE A 7 -6.13 -23.08 5.15
N GLY A 8 -6.08 -21.74 5.24
CA GLY A 8 -6.47 -20.84 4.15
C GLY A 8 -7.95 -20.85 3.73
N ASN A 9 -8.89 -21.01 4.67
CA ASN A 9 -10.32 -20.98 4.35
C ASN A 9 -10.89 -19.56 4.11
N ARG A 10 -10.09 -18.50 4.32
CA ARG A 10 -10.41 -17.12 3.99
C ARG A 10 -9.40 -16.54 3.03
N GLN A 11 -9.88 -15.63 2.20
CA GLN A 11 -9.12 -15.00 1.13
C GLN A 11 -9.39 -13.51 1.12
N LEU A 12 -8.35 -12.73 0.91
CA LEU A 12 -8.46 -11.30 0.60
C LEU A 12 -8.15 -11.11 -0.88
N THR A 13 -9.07 -10.51 -1.62
CA THR A 13 -8.91 -10.22 -3.06
C THR A 13 -8.63 -8.75 -3.33
N LYS A 14 -8.99 -7.86 -2.38
CA LYS A 14 -8.82 -6.41 -2.53
C LYS A 14 -8.71 -5.70 -1.19
N GLU A 15 -7.89 -4.66 -1.16
CA GLU A 15 -7.88 -3.62 -0.13
C GLU A 15 -8.47 -2.33 -0.72
N LEU A 16 -9.28 -1.61 0.06
CA LEU A 16 -10.01 -0.42 -0.37
C LEU A 16 -9.36 0.89 0.11
N THR A 17 -8.15 0.83 0.65
CA THR A 17 -7.43 1.99 1.18
C THR A 17 -7.11 2.97 0.04
N THR A 18 -7.47 4.23 0.26
CA THR A 18 -7.23 5.32 -0.69
C THR A 18 -6.56 6.52 -0.03
N PHE A 19 -5.87 7.31 -0.86
CA PHE A 19 -5.22 8.56 -0.47
C PHE A 19 -5.66 9.65 -1.45
N ASN A 20 -6.43 10.62 -0.96
CA ASN A 20 -6.89 11.74 -1.76
C ASN A 20 -5.85 12.86 -1.72
N ILE A 21 -5.24 13.18 -2.86
CA ILE A 21 -4.18 14.17 -2.97
C ILE A 21 -4.70 15.37 -3.76
N PRO A 22 -4.91 16.55 -3.15
CA PRO A 22 -5.43 17.71 -3.88
C PRO A 22 -4.51 18.15 -5.03
N GLY A 23 -5.09 18.73 -6.10
CA GLY A 23 -4.33 19.33 -7.19
C GLY A 23 -3.63 18.31 -8.11
N ASN A 24 -2.52 18.72 -8.73
CA ASN A 24 -1.70 17.85 -9.59
C ASN A 24 -0.22 18.07 -9.28
N PRO A 25 0.24 17.68 -8.06
CA PRO A 25 1.60 17.93 -7.61
C PRO A 25 2.63 17.10 -8.40
N ASP A 26 3.90 17.41 -8.19
CA ASP A 26 4.98 16.55 -8.66
C ASP A 26 5.07 15.29 -7.79
N ALA A 27 5.31 14.15 -8.43
CA ALA A 27 5.50 12.86 -7.79
C ALA A 27 6.71 12.15 -8.41
N TRP A 28 7.41 11.35 -7.60
CA TRP A 28 8.49 10.49 -8.07
C TRP A 28 7.96 9.07 -8.15
N VAL A 29 7.84 8.58 -9.39
CA VAL A 29 7.16 7.33 -9.71
C VAL A 29 8.17 6.34 -10.24
N VAL A 30 8.11 5.11 -9.71
CA VAL A 30 8.86 3.96 -10.21
C VAL A 30 7.89 2.85 -10.58
N GLU A 31 8.02 2.26 -11.77
CA GLU A 31 7.27 1.08 -12.18
C GLU A 31 8.27 -0.03 -12.54
N TYR A 32 8.13 -1.20 -11.91
CA TYR A 32 9.08 -2.29 -12.10
C TYR A 32 8.67 -3.23 -13.22
N ALA A 33 9.65 -3.74 -13.98
CA ALA A 33 9.47 -4.77 -14.99
C ALA A 33 8.28 -4.54 -15.96
N GLY A 34 8.04 -3.27 -16.33
CA GLY A 34 6.94 -2.87 -17.22
C GLY A 34 5.56 -2.94 -16.57
N GLY A 35 5.45 -2.57 -15.29
CA GLY A 35 4.19 -2.55 -14.55
C GLY A 35 3.75 -3.95 -14.11
N LYS A 36 4.68 -4.76 -13.61
CA LYS A 36 4.40 -6.11 -13.07
C LYS A 36 4.69 -6.17 -11.58
N TYR A 37 3.87 -6.94 -10.86
CA TYR A 37 4.07 -7.20 -9.44
C TYR A 37 5.30 -8.09 -9.16
N THR A 38 5.57 -9.07 -10.03
CA THR A 38 6.73 -9.95 -9.91
C THR A 38 7.95 -9.32 -10.57
N SER A 39 8.82 -8.72 -9.75
CA SER A 39 10.07 -8.11 -10.17
C SER A 39 11.13 -8.20 -9.07
N ALA A 40 12.34 -7.71 -9.35
CA ALA A 40 13.40 -7.51 -8.36
C ALA A 40 13.31 -6.16 -7.63
N GLN A 41 12.29 -5.34 -7.96
CA GLN A 41 12.07 -4.02 -7.36
C GLN A 41 13.24 -3.03 -7.60
N GLU A 42 13.95 -3.21 -8.72
CA GLU A 42 15.07 -2.37 -9.15
C GLU A 42 14.68 -1.57 -10.40
N ALA A 43 14.53 -0.26 -10.26
CA ALA A 43 14.30 0.69 -11.35
C ALA A 43 14.52 2.14 -10.86
N GLU A 44 14.66 3.07 -11.80
CA GLU A 44 14.80 4.50 -11.49
C GLU A 44 13.46 5.15 -11.12
N PHE A 45 13.50 6.08 -10.18
CA PHE A 45 12.38 6.96 -9.87
C PHE A 45 12.36 8.14 -10.85
N MET A 46 11.24 8.28 -11.56
CA MET A 46 11.06 9.35 -12.54
C MET A 46 10.11 10.41 -11.99
N GLN A 47 10.52 11.68 -12.06
CA GLN A 47 9.63 12.79 -11.73
C GLN A 47 8.51 12.89 -12.78
N ARG A 48 7.26 12.92 -12.31
CA ARG A 48 6.04 13.02 -13.10
C ARG A 48 5.05 13.95 -12.39
N LYS A 49 4.04 14.42 -13.12
CA LYS A 49 2.83 14.97 -12.48
C LYS A 49 1.97 13.82 -11.95
N LEU A 50 1.19 14.07 -10.90
CA LEU A 50 0.38 13.04 -10.24
C LEU A 50 -0.61 12.37 -11.21
N ASP A 51 -1.14 13.10 -12.18
CA ASP A 51 -2.05 12.60 -13.22
C ASP A 51 -1.41 11.58 -14.20
N TYR A 52 -0.10 11.36 -14.13
CA TYR A 52 0.56 10.22 -14.76
C TYR A 52 0.06 8.88 -14.18
N VAL A 53 -0.29 8.85 -12.89
CA VAL A 53 -0.77 7.64 -12.21
C VAL A 53 -2.19 7.33 -12.66
N THR A 54 -2.37 6.17 -13.28
CA THR A 54 -3.66 5.70 -13.81
C THR A 54 -4.13 4.43 -13.10
N ASP A 55 -5.26 3.89 -13.55
CA ASP A 55 -5.75 2.58 -13.15
C ASP A 55 -4.85 1.44 -13.63
N LYS A 56 -3.96 1.68 -14.60
CA LYS A 56 -2.97 0.72 -15.10
C LYS A 56 -1.62 0.81 -14.41
N THR A 57 -1.33 1.94 -13.75
CA THR A 57 -0.08 2.14 -13.02
C THR A 57 0.03 1.16 -11.86
N ILE A 58 1.25 0.64 -11.67
CA ILE A 58 1.67 -0.18 -10.54
C ILE A 58 2.96 0.43 -10.00
N ALA A 59 2.80 1.56 -9.30
CA ALA A 59 3.92 2.35 -8.81
C ALA A 59 4.47 1.76 -7.50
N GLY A 60 5.79 1.64 -7.40
CA GLY A 60 6.49 1.18 -6.21
C GLY A 60 6.43 2.16 -5.04
N LEU A 61 6.97 1.70 -3.91
CA LEU A 61 7.11 2.46 -2.68
C LEU A 61 8.61 2.69 -2.36
N PRO A 62 8.97 3.74 -1.60
CA PRO A 62 8.08 4.81 -1.13
C PRO A 62 7.61 5.71 -2.28
N PHE A 63 6.33 6.10 -2.26
CA PHE A 63 5.75 7.00 -3.26
C PHE A 63 5.87 8.45 -2.77
N LEU A 64 6.77 9.23 -3.36
CA LEU A 64 7.10 10.59 -2.94
C LEU A 64 6.33 11.64 -3.76
N ILE A 65 5.81 12.66 -3.08
CA ILE A 65 5.04 13.76 -3.64
C ILE A 65 5.59 15.08 -3.09
N LYS A 66 5.86 16.05 -3.97
CA LYS A 66 6.08 17.46 -3.60
C LYS A 66 4.76 18.20 -3.82
N HIS A 67 3.98 18.36 -2.75
CA HIS A 67 2.65 18.96 -2.82
C HIS A 67 2.70 20.49 -2.92
N ALA A 68 3.62 21.10 -2.17
CA ALA A 68 3.94 22.53 -2.20
C ALA A 68 5.45 22.71 -1.94
N ASP A 69 5.95 23.95 -1.95
CA ASP A 69 7.37 24.21 -1.72
C ASP A 69 7.86 23.74 -0.35
N ASP A 70 7.01 23.83 0.66
CA ASP A 70 7.23 23.43 2.05
C ASP A 70 6.34 22.25 2.48
N CYS A 71 5.90 21.42 1.53
CA CYS A 71 5.05 20.26 1.83
C CYS A 71 5.43 19.06 0.97
N TRP A 72 6.13 18.12 1.60
CA TRP A 72 6.53 16.84 1.04
C TRP A 72 5.78 15.71 1.71
N VAL A 73 5.32 14.76 0.91
CA VAL A 73 4.56 13.59 1.38
C VAL A 73 5.21 12.33 0.83
N ALA A 74 5.43 11.33 1.68
CA ALA A 74 5.83 10.00 1.25
C ALA A 74 4.84 8.96 1.77
N ILE A 75 4.35 8.09 0.88
CA ILE A 75 3.48 6.97 1.21
C ILE A 75 4.30 5.68 1.17
N THR A 76 4.23 4.87 2.22
CA THR A 76 4.91 3.57 2.32
C THR A 76 4.19 2.64 3.30
N GLU A 77 4.77 1.48 3.62
CA GLU A 77 4.29 0.55 4.65
C GLU A 77 5.35 0.17 5.68
N ALA A 78 4.87 -0.38 6.79
CA ALA A 78 5.67 -1.00 7.84
C ALA A 78 4.96 -2.26 8.39
N GLU A 79 5.72 -3.15 9.02
CA GLU A 79 5.28 -4.42 9.64
C GLU A 79 4.53 -5.32 8.66
N ILE A 80 5.16 -5.60 7.52
CA ILE A 80 4.63 -6.56 6.54
C ILE A 80 5.03 -7.96 6.98
N ASP A 81 4.09 -8.68 7.57
CA ASP A 81 4.24 -10.10 7.90
C ASP A 81 3.03 -10.88 7.37
N ASN A 82 3.31 -11.96 6.62
CA ASN A 82 2.31 -12.85 6.02
C ASN A 82 1.16 -12.10 5.30
N TYR A 83 1.48 -11.00 4.60
CA TYR A 83 0.53 -10.16 3.88
C TYR A 83 1.12 -9.72 2.54
N ALA A 84 0.28 -9.37 1.57
CA ALA A 84 0.72 -8.91 0.26
C ALA A 84 1.30 -7.49 0.35
N GLY A 85 2.49 -7.27 -0.18
CA GLY A 85 3.03 -5.92 -0.40
C GLY A 85 2.12 -5.11 -1.35
N PHE A 86 2.10 -3.79 -1.17
CA PHE A 86 1.25 -2.92 -1.98
C PHE A 86 2.02 -1.98 -2.90
N TYR A 87 1.31 -1.57 -3.95
CA TYR A 87 1.72 -0.61 -4.95
C TYR A 87 0.70 0.52 -5.04
N ILE A 88 1.07 1.65 -5.62
CA ILE A 88 0.18 2.78 -5.87
C ILE A 88 -0.36 2.73 -7.30
N GLY A 89 -1.66 2.99 -7.44
CA GLY A 89 -2.32 3.27 -8.71
C GLY A 89 -3.56 4.13 -8.45
N THR A 90 -4.51 4.15 -9.38
CA THR A 90 -5.85 4.70 -9.12
C THR A 90 -6.94 3.65 -9.38
N ASN A 91 -8.18 3.96 -9.01
CA ASN A 91 -9.38 3.22 -9.41
C ASN A 91 -10.13 3.92 -10.57
N GLY A 92 -9.41 4.74 -11.35
CA GLY A 92 -9.99 5.62 -12.37
C GLY A 92 -10.48 6.97 -11.85
N GLN A 93 -10.46 7.21 -10.52
CA GLN A 93 -10.75 8.53 -9.96
C GLN A 93 -9.52 9.41 -9.97
N LYS A 94 -9.68 10.61 -10.54
CA LYS A 94 -8.62 11.63 -10.54
C LYS A 94 -8.21 11.95 -9.11
N ASN A 95 -6.91 12.05 -8.86
CA ASN A 95 -6.33 12.50 -7.59
C ASN A 95 -6.61 11.59 -6.38
N GLN A 96 -7.21 10.43 -6.59
CA GLN A 96 -7.41 9.41 -5.56
C GLN A 96 -6.48 8.24 -5.86
N LEU A 97 -5.35 8.23 -5.17
CA LEU A 97 -4.46 7.08 -5.16
C LEU A 97 -5.14 5.94 -4.41
N THR A 98 -4.90 4.70 -4.82
CA THR A 98 -5.41 3.50 -4.17
C THR A 98 -4.28 2.50 -3.98
N THR A 99 -4.37 1.70 -2.93
CA THR A 99 -3.50 0.53 -2.76
C THR A 99 -3.82 -0.54 -3.81
N LYS A 100 -2.79 -1.09 -4.43
CA LYS A 100 -2.83 -2.26 -5.32
C LYS A 100 -2.00 -3.39 -4.71
N LEU A 101 -2.67 -4.37 -4.11
CA LEU A 101 -1.99 -5.51 -3.51
C LEU A 101 -1.47 -6.47 -4.58
N SER A 102 -0.22 -6.92 -4.39
CA SER A 102 0.37 -7.97 -5.21
C SER A 102 -0.47 -9.25 -5.13
N PRO A 103 -0.89 -9.83 -6.27
CA PRO A 103 -1.55 -11.13 -6.28
C PRO A 103 -0.61 -12.26 -5.85
N LEU A 104 -1.17 -13.34 -5.31
CA LEU A 104 -0.42 -14.56 -5.09
C LEU A 104 0.09 -15.13 -6.43
N PRO A 105 1.19 -15.90 -6.43
CA PRO A 105 1.68 -16.55 -7.64
C PRO A 105 0.58 -17.34 -8.36
N GLY A 106 0.42 -17.09 -9.66
CA GLY A 106 -0.61 -17.71 -10.50
C GLY A 106 -1.98 -17.01 -10.49
N GLU A 107 -2.20 -16.03 -9.60
CA GLU A 107 -3.42 -15.22 -9.57
C GLU A 107 -3.26 -13.95 -10.44
N GLY A 108 -4.36 -13.49 -11.05
CA GLY A 108 -4.41 -12.22 -11.77
C GLY A 108 -4.58 -11.00 -10.84
N GLU A 109 -4.63 -9.78 -11.39
CA GLU A 109 -4.79 -8.55 -10.60
C GLU A 109 -6.08 -8.54 -9.74
N GLN A 110 -7.15 -9.19 -10.17
CA GLN A 110 -8.40 -9.32 -9.40
C GLN A 110 -8.48 -10.61 -8.56
N GLY A 111 -7.42 -11.42 -8.56
CA GLY A 111 -7.35 -12.70 -7.86
C GLY A 111 -6.99 -12.57 -6.39
N VAL A 112 -6.65 -13.70 -5.77
CA VAL A 112 -6.33 -13.77 -4.34
C VAL A 112 -5.00 -13.09 -4.02
N LYS A 113 -4.98 -12.26 -2.97
CA LYS A 113 -3.80 -11.51 -2.47
C LYS A 113 -3.21 -12.15 -1.22
N VAL A 114 -4.09 -12.56 -0.31
CA VAL A 114 -3.71 -13.16 0.97
C VAL A 114 -4.64 -14.33 1.28
N ARG A 115 -4.10 -15.44 1.77
CA ARG A 115 -4.85 -16.57 2.32
C ARG A 115 -4.58 -16.65 3.81
N PHE A 116 -5.63 -16.79 4.60
CA PHE A 116 -5.53 -16.85 6.06
C PHE A 116 -6.64 -17.71 6.65
N ALA A 117 -6.43 -18.16 7.88
CA ALA A 117 -7.34 -19.04 8.60
C ALA A 117 -7.76 -18.41 9.94
N ASP A 118 -6.81 -17.74 10.59
CA ASP A 118 -6.97 -17.01 11.85
C ASP A 118 -7.06 -15.49 11.60
N ASP A 119 -7.28 -14.71 12.64
CA ASP A 119 -7.30 -13.25 12.51
C ASP A 119 -5.91 -12.73 12.11
N ILE A 120 -5.90 -11.80 11.15
CA ILE A 120 -4.67 -11.17 10.65
C ILE A 120 -4.76 -9.66 10.85
N GLN A 121 -3.60 -9.02 10.92
CA GLN A 121 -3.47 -7.57 10.89
C GLN A 121 -2.97 -7.16 9.50
N THR A 122 -3.47 -6.05 8.98
CA THR A 122 -2.83 -5.42 7.83
C THR A 122 -1.45 -4.89 8.27
N PRO A 123 -0.50 -4.74 7.33
CA PRO A 123 0.64 -3.87 7.52
C PRO A 123 0.14 -2.43 7.79
N TRP A 124 1.01 -1.62 8.38
CA TRP A 124 0.75 -0.19 8.54
C TRP A 124 0.76 0.51 7.18
N ARG A 125 -0.16 1.45 6.97
CA ARG A 125 -0.14 2.38 5.84
C ARG A 125 0.42 3.71 6.33
N VAL A 126 1.67 3.98 5.99
CA VAL A 126 2.43 5.10 6.54
C VAL A 126 2.37 6.28 5.58
N ILE A 127 1.99 7.44 6.11
CA ILE A 127 2.04 8.72 5.40
C ILE A 127 3.01 9.60 6.20
N MET A 128 4.17 9.88 5.61
CA MET A 128 5.15 10.80 6.17
C MET A 128 4.92 12.17 5.55
N ILE A 129 4.89 13.22 6.37
CA ILE A 129 4.67 14.60 5.93
C ILE A 129 5.75 15.47 6.57
N GLY A 130 6.39 16.32 5.77
CA GLY A 130 7.44 17.22 6.26
C GLY A 130 7.67 18.41 5.35
N ASN A 131 8.33 19.44 5.87
CA ASN A 131 8.56 20.67 5.13
C ASN A 131 9.71 20.56 4.12
N THR A 132 10.56 19.54 4.28
CA THR A 132 11.66 19.23 3.37
C THR A 132 11.74 17.72 3.16
N PRO A 133 12.35 17.23 2.06
CA PRO A 133 12.58 15.80 1.89
C PRO A 133 13.53 15.23 2.95
N GLY A 134 14.47 16.04 3.47
CA GLY A 134 15.38 15.64 4.55
C GLY A 134 14.64 15.23 5.83
N THR A 135 13.57 15.95 6.18
CA THR A 135 12.70 15.61 7.32
C THR A 135 12.08 14.21 7.21
N LEU A 136 11.79 13.75 5.98
CA LEU A 136 11.26 12.40 5.76
C LEU A 136 12.34 11.33 5.94
N ILE A 137 13.58 11.64 5.54
CA ILE A 137 14.74 10.73 5.64
C ILE A 137 15.16 10.53 7.10
N GLU A 138 15.11 11.58 7.91
CA GLU A 138 15.44 11.55 9.34
C GLU A 138 14.38 10.86 10.21
N SER A 139 13.26 10.43 9.61
CA SER A 139 12.14 9.84 10.34
C SER A 139 12.38 8.36 10.65
N GLU A 140 12.33 8.01 11.94
CA GLU A 140 12.38 6.62 12.41
C GLU A 140 11.00 5.93 12.41
N ILE A 141 10.00 6.52 11.76
CA ILE A 141 8.61 6.03 11.84
C ILE A 141 8.44 4.58 11.39
N ILE A 142 9.16 4.15 10.35
CA ILE A 142 9.08 2.78 9.84
C ILE A 142 9.59 1.79 10.89
N GLN A 143 10.71 2.13 11.54
CA GLN A 143 11.27 1.31 12.62
C GLN A 143 10.34 1.28 13.83
N ASN A 144 9.80 2.43 14.23
CA ASN A 144 8.88 2.55 15.37
C ASN A 144 7.57 1.76 15.19
N LEU A 145 7.14 1.57 13.94
CA LEU A 145 5.93 0.82 13.59
C LEU A 145 6.16 -0.68 13.41
N ASN A 146 7.41 -1.09 13.16
CA ASN A 146 7.83 -2.48 13.25
C ASN A 146 7.95 -2.86 14.74
N GLY A 147 7.53 -4.06 15.13
CA GLY A 147 7.30 -4.41 16.55
C GLY A 147 8.47 -4.15 17.53
N SER A 148 8.56 -2.96 18.12
CA SER A 148 8.37 -2.63 19.55
C SER A 148 8.64 -1.13 19.79
N ILE A 149 7.59 -0.43 20.24
CA ILE A 149 7.51 0.98 20.73
C ILE A 149 7.25 2.06 19.67
N GLY A 150 6.02 2.57 19.68
CA GLY A 150 5.71 3.92 19.19
C GLY A 150 4.31 4.07 18.58
N ARG A 151 3.39 4.74 19.28
CA ARG A 151 2.13 5.20 18.66
C ARG A 151 2.46 6.37 17.74
N ALA A 152 2.24 6.18 16.45
CA ALA A 152 2.15 7.26 15.47
C ALA A 152 0.78 7.24 14.81
N TYR A 153 0.40 8.35 14.19
CA TYR A 153 -0.83 8.45 13.41
C TYR A 153 -0.71 7.55 12.17
N CYS A 154 -1.26 6.35 12.28
CA CYS A 154 -1.15 5.35 11.24
C CYS A 154 -2.39 4.46 11.29
N ILE A 155 -2.83 3.98 10.11
CA ILE A 155 -4.02 3.13 10.00
C ILE A 155 -3.54 1.68 9.97
N ARG A 156 -3.94 0.90 10.97
CA ARG A 156 -3.85 -0.57 10.99
C ARG A 156 -5.24 -1.11 11.20
N LEU A 157 -5.69 -1.99 10.30
CA LEU A 157 -7.00 -2.61 10.41
C LEU A 157 -6.84 -4.05 10.88
N SER A 158 -7.66 -4.44 11.85
CA SER A 158 -7.84 -5.83 12.24
C SER A 158 -8.98 -6.41 11.42
N ILE A 159 -8.71 -7.44 10.60
CA ILE A 159 -9.72 -8.05 9.73
C ILE A 159 -10.44 -9.14 10.51
N ASN A 160 -11.46 -8.75 11.29
CA ASN A 160 -12.30 -9.67 12.08
C ASN A 160 -13.71 -9.77 11.47
N LYS A 161 -14.04 -10.94 10.89
CA LYS A 161 -15.35 -11.34 10.32
C LYS A 161 -15.84 -10.55 9.08
N LEU A 162 -15.77 -11.17 7.90
CA LEU A 162 -16.65 -10.83 6.78
C LEU A 162 -17.94 -11.67 6.82
N TYR A 163 -19.08 -10.98 6.70
CA TYR A 163 -20.43 -11.54 6.62
C TYR A 163 -20.55 -12.59 5.49
N ARG A 164 -21.03 -13.80 5.84
CA ARG A 164 -21.51 -14.78 4.85
C ARG A 164 -22.78 -14.22 4.19
N LYS A 165 -22.68 -13.72 2.96
CA LYS A 165 -23.86 -13.60 2.10
C LYS A 165 -24.18 -15.01 1.59
N LYS A 166 -25.25 -15.61 2.11
CA LYS A 166 -25.78 -16.90 1.70
C LYS A 166 -26.16 -16.79 0.22
N GLN A 167 -25.42 -17.45 -0.68
CA GLN A 167 -25.90 -17.65 -2.04
C GLN A 167 -27.11 -18.60 -1.96
N ARG A 168 -28.22 -18.18 -2.56
CA ARG A 168 -29.40 -19.01 -2.83
C ARG A 168 -29.18 -19.78 -4.11
#